data_AF-A0A2Z4MFZ5-F1
#
_entry.id   AF-A0A2Z4MFZ5-F1
#
_cell.length_a   1.000
_cell.length_b   1.000
_cell.length_c   1.000
_cell.angle_alpha   90.00
_cell.angle_beta   90.00
_cell.angle_gamma   90.00
#
_symmetry.space_group_name_H-M   'P 1'
#
loop_
_entity.id
_entity.type
_entity.pdbx_description
1 polymer ?
#
loop_
_entity_poly.entity_id
_entity_poly.type
_entity_poly.pdbx_seq_one_letter_code
_entity_poly.pdbx_strand_id
1 'polypeptide(L)'
;MAKLKEFFLFALVYIGMFFMMLSFVLPYGNFTAWGEFTKGIAQIKVTVALGYAALIAAIAATQKHAGQFSKNKKALYNIIRLFCLMIFLDMFLYGYSFNVFFQKVNLIIYAGSTLVFIILTVAVLKLIRMMINIEE
;
A
#
# COMPACT_ATOMS: atom_id res chain seq x y z
N MET A 1 8.79 17.75 15.04
CA MET A 1 9.27 16.39 15.43
C MET A 1 8.51 15.25 14.75
N ALA A 2 7.17 15.25 14.68
CA ALA A 2 6.40 14.14 14.09
C ALA A 2 6.75 13.83 12.62
N LYS A 3 6.83 14.87 11.75
CA LYS A 3 7.19 14.70 10.33
C LYS A 3 8.59 14.12 10.09
N LEU A 4 9.53 14.40 10.99
CA LEU A 4 10.90 13.88 10.91
C LEU A 4 10.96 12.38 11.27
N LYS A 5 10.16 11.95 12.26
CA LYS A 5 10.01 10.54 12.63
C LYS A 5 9.35 9.72 11.53
N GLU A 6 8.31 10.25 10.90
CA GLU A 6 7.65 9.61 9.75
C GLU A 6 8.61 9.47 8.57
N PHE A 7 9.34 10.53 8.21
CA PHE A 7 10.34 10.49 7.14
C PHE A 7 11.44 9.45 7.41
N PHE A 8 11.94 9.37 8.64
CA PHE A 8 12.94 8.38 9.04
C PHE A 8 12.42 6.95 8.97
N LEU A 9 11.19 6.71 9.42
CA LEU A 9 10.52 5.40 9.31
C LEU A 9 10.35 4.99 7.84
N PHE A 10 9.91 5.90 6.97
CA PHE A 10 9.81 5.62 5.54
C PHE A 10 11.18 5.32 4.92
N ALA A 11 12.21 6.09 5.28
CA ALA A 11 13.57 5.86 4.80
C ALA A 11 14.10 4.47 5.21
N LEU A 12 13.88 4.05 6.46
CA LEU A 12 14.25 2.71 6.94
C LEU A 12 13.54 1.61 6.18
N VAL A 13 12.24 1.76 5.90
CA VAL A 13 11.46 0.81 5.11
C VAL A 13 12.04 0.69 3.70
N TYR A 14 12.36 1.82 3.03
CA TYR A 14 12.95 1.80 1.70
C TYR A 14 14.36 1.20 1.66
N ILE A 15 15.20 1.51 2.66
CA ILE A 15 16.53 0.91 2.80
C ILE A 15 16.40 -0.61 2.98
N GLY A 16 15.49 -1.06 3.84
CA GLY A 16 15.21 -2.50 4.03
C GLY A 16 14.72 -3.18 2.75
N MET A 17 13.80 -2.54 2.02
CA MET A 17 13.32 -3.04 0.72
C MET A 17 14.44 -3.15 -0.32
N PHE A 18 15.36 -2.17 -0.34
CA PHE A 18 16.50 -2.17 -1.24
C PHE A 18 17.50 -3.29 -0.91
N PHE A 19 17.85 -3.46 0.37
CA PHE A 19 18.72 -4.56 0.80
C PHE A 19 18.09 -5.93 0.55
N MET A 20 16.77 -6.05 0.71
CA MET A 20 16.03 -7.27 0.38
C MET A 20 16.11 -7.58 -1.12
N MET A 21 15.95 -6.59 -2.00
CA MET A 21 16.16 -6.80 -3.44
C MET A 21 17.60 -7.27 -3.72
N LEU A 22 18.59 -6.59 -3.13
CA LEU A 22 20.00 -6.96 -3.31
C LEU A 22 20.29 -8.39 -2.83
N SER A 23 19.68 -8.86 -1.74
CA SER A 23 19.88 -10.24 -1.26
C SER A 23 19.24 -11.30 -2.18
N PHE A 24 18.24 -10.96 -2.98
CA PHE A 24 17.73 -11.86 -4.03
C PHE A 24 18.59 -11.82 -5.30
N VAL A 25 19.19 -10.67 -5.63
CA VAL A 25 19.88 -10.45 -6.91
C VAL A 25 21.38 -10.76 -6.85
N LEU A 26 22.08 -10.35 -5.78
CA LEU A 26 23.54 -10.47 -5.65
C LEU A 26 24.05 -11.92 -5.52
N PRO A 27 23.41 -12.85 -4.79
CA PRO A 27 23.98 -14.18 -4.60
C PRO A 27 23.82 -15.10 -5.80
N TYR A 28 22.77 -14.88 -6.61
CA TYR A 28 22.36 -15.80 -7.68
C TYR A 28 22.42 -15.20 -9.08
N GLY A 29 22.62 -13.88 -9.22
CA GLY A 29 22.57 -13.17 -10.50
C GLY A 29 21.23 -13.32 -11.24
N ASN A 30 20.20 -13.85 -10.55
CA ASN A 30 18.97 -14.32 -11.15
C ASN A 30 17.78 -13.50 -10.65
N PHE A 31 17.23 -12.66 -11.54
CA PHE A 31 16.08 -11.81 -11.26
C PHE A 31 14.77 -12.59 -11.11
N THR A 32 14.73 -13.89 -11.42
CA THR A 32 13.53 -14.73 -11.30
C THR A 32 13.04 -14.84 -9.85
N ALA A 33 13.93 -14.98 -8.86
CA ALA A 33 13.54 -15.06 -7.46
C ALA A 33 12.93 -13.74 -6.96
N TRP A 34 13.46 -12.61 -7.42
CA TRP A 34 12.91 -11.29 -7.17
C TRP A 34 11.55 -11.08 -7.86
N GLY A 35 11.39 -11.60 -9.08
CA GLY A 35 10.11 -11.68 -9.79
C GLY A 35 9.04 -12.40 -8.96
N GLU A 36 9.30 -13.63 -8.54
CA GLU A 36 8.36 -14.41 -7.71
C GLU A 36 8.05 -13.73 -6.36
N PHE A 37 9.04 -13.10 -5.72
CA PHE A 37 8.82 -12.34 -4.50
C PHE A 37 7.87 -11.16 -4.72
N THR A 38 8.14 -10.31 -5.72
CA THR A 38 7.32 -9.13 -6.01
C THR A 38 5.89 -9.50 -6.44
N LYS A 39 5.75 -10.62 -7.15
CA LYS A 39 4.47 -11.24 -7.50
C LYS A 39 3.67 -11.64 -6.25
N GLY A 40 4.29 -12.37 -5.33
CA GLY A 40 3.64 -12.79 -4.08
C GLY A 40 3.23 -11.60 -3.20
N ILE A 41 4.09 -10.58 -3.10
CA ILE A 41 3.79 -9.36 -2.35
C ILE A 41 2.65 -8.56 -3.00
N ALA A 42 2.59 -8.47 -4.33
CA ALA A 42 1.47 -7.83 -5.03
C ALA A 42 0.14 -8.54 -4.71
N GLN A 43 0.12 -9.88 -4.72
CA GLN A 43 -1.07 -10.67 -4.37
C GLN A 43 -1.51 -10.47 -2.90
N ILE A 44 -0.57 -10.44 -1.97
CA ILE A 44 -0.85 -10.18 -0.54
C ILE A 44 -1.45 -8.78 -0.38
N LYS A 45 -0.84 -7.75 -1.00
CA LYS A 45 -1.34 -6.37 -0.90
C LYS A 45 -2.75 -6.22 -1.45
N VAL A 46 -3.05 -6.82 -2.61
CA VAL A 46 -4.41 -6.84 -3.16
C VAL A 46 -5.39 -7.50 -2.19
N THR A 47 -5.03 -8.64 -1.60
CA THR A 47 -5.87 -9.35 -0.63
C THR A 47 -6.17 -8.50 0.61
N VAL A 48 -5.14 -7.89 1.21
CA VAL A 48 -5.32 -6.99 2.36
C VAL A 48 -6.18 -5.78 1.99
N ALA A 49 -5.95 -5.22 0.81
CA ALA A 49 -6.70 -4.07 0.36
C ALA A 49 -8.18 -4.41 0.13
N LEU A 50 -8.53 -5.61 -0.36
CA LEU A 50 -9.93 -6.05 -0.42
C LEU A 50 -10.58 -6.06 0.98
N GLY A 51 -9.83 -6.49 2.00
CA GLY A 51 -10.25 -6.37 3.40
C GLY A 51 -10.51 -4.93 3.81
N TYR A 52 -9.63 -3.99 3.44
CA TYR A 52 -9.86 -2.56 3.67
C TYR A 52 -11.09 -2.04 2.92
N ALA A 53 -11.31 -2.44 1.66
CA ALA A 53 -12.47 -2.02 0.88
C ALA A 53 -13.79 -2.44 1.54
N ALA A 54 -13.87 -3.68 2.04
CA ALA A 54 -15.03 -4.17 2.78
C ALA A 54 -15.27 -3.33 4.06
N LEU A 55 -14.20 -3.05 4.81
CA LEU A 55 -14.27 -2.22 6.01
C LEU A 55 -14.73 -0.80 5.69
N ILE A 56 -14.19 -0.16 4.65
CA ILE A 56 -14.55 1.19 4.22
C ILE A 56 -16.02 1.24 3.78
N ALA A 57 -16.51 0.21 3.08
CA ALA A 57 -17.92 0.13 2.68
C ALA A 57 -18.84 0.06 3.90
N ALA A 58 -18.49 -0.76 4.91
CA ALA A 58 -19.23 -0.83 6.16
C ALA A 58 -19.22 0.52 6.90
N ILE A 59 -18.06 1.18 6.97
CA ILE A 59 -17.91 2.52 7.56
C ILE A 59 -18.80 3.54 6.83
N ALA A 60 -18.77 3.56 5.50
CA ALA A 60 -19.55 4.49 4.70
C ALA A 60 -21.06 4.28 4.91
N ALA A 61 -21.53 3.04 5.01
CA ALA A 61 -22.91 2.71 5.32
C ALA A 61 -23.31 3.22 6.72
N THR A 62 -22.52 2.92 7.75
CA THR A 62 -22.77 3.36 9.13
C THR A 62 -22.81 4.90 9.22
N GLN A 63 -21.88 5.59 8.57
CA GLN A 63 -21.85 7.05 8.56
C GLN A 63 -23.02 7.68 7.79
N LYS A 64 -23.53 7.00 6.76
CA LYS A 64 -24.75 7.41 6.04
C LYS A 64 -25.97 7.32 6.94
N HIS A 65 -26.13 6.23 7.69
CA HIS A 65 -27.23 6.07 8.65
C HIS A 65 -27.14 7.06 9.82
N ALA A 66 -25.93 7.37 10.30
CA ALA A 66 -25.72 8.34 11.37
C ALA A 66 -25.79 9.81 10.93
N GLY A 67 -26.07 10.11 9.65
CA GLY A 67 -26.11 11.47 9.12
C GLY A 67 -24.76 12.19 9.06
N GLN A 68 -23.64 11.48 9.28
CA GLN A 68 -22.28 12.05 9.31
C GLN A 68 -21.52 11.91 7.99
N PHE A 69 -22.13 11.31 6.96
CA PHE A 69 -21.49 11.05 5.67
C PHE A 69 -20.94 12.33 5.00
N SER A 70 -21.65 13.46 5.10
CA SER A 70 -21.21 14.73 4.51
C SER A 70 -19.89 15.25 5.08
N LYS A 71 -19.61 14.96 6.36
CA LYS A 71 -18.37 15.35 7.05
C LYS A 71 -17.17 14.51 6.62
N ASN A 72 -17.39 13.23 6.32
CA ASN A 72 -16.33 12.26 6.07
C ASN A 72 -16.17 11.86 4.59
N LYS A 73 -17.05 12.33 3.69
CA LYS A 73 -17.03 12.00 2.25
C LYS A 73 -15.66 12.22 1.58
N LYS A 74 -14.93 13.28 1.97
CA LYS A 74 -13.63 13.61 1.37
C LYS A 74 -12.55 12.60 1.79
N ALA A 75 -12.56 12.17 3.05
CA ALA A 75 -11.65 11.14 3.55
C ALA A 75 -11.93 9.80 2.87
N LEU A 76 -13.20 9.39 2.79
CA LEU A 76 -13.64 8.19 2.07
C LEU A 76 -13.20 8.20 0.60
N TYR A 77 -13.42 9.31 -0.11
CA TYR A 77 -12.99 9.44 -1.50
C TYR A 77 -11.47 9.34 -1.67
N ASN A 78 -10.70 9.95 -0.76
CA ASN A 78 -9.24 9.85 -0.80
C ASN A 78 -8.76 8.40 -0.61
N ILE A 79 -9.39 7.65 0.29
CA ILE A 79 -9.07 6.24 0.52
C ILE A 79 -9.40 5.41 -0.73
N ILE A 80 -10.55 5.64 -1.37
CA ILE A 80 -10.91 4.97 -2.65
C ILE A 80 -9.88 5.27 -3.73
N ARG A 81 -9.44 6.53 -3.86
CA ARG A 81 -8.41 6.91 -4.83
C ARG A 81 -7.08 6.21 -4.58
N LEU A 82 -6.63 6.16 -3.32
CA LEU A 82 -5.41 5.46 -2.92
C LEU A 82 -5.50 3.96 -3.19
N PHE A 83 -6.67 3.37 -2.95
CA PHE A 83 -6.96 1.97 -3.23
C PHE A 83 -6.84 1.65 -4.73
N CYS A 84 -7.48 2.45 -5.59
CA CYS A 84 -7.37 2.27 -7.05
C CYS A 84 -5.92 2.42 -7.53
N LEU A 85 -5.19 3.40 -7.00
CA LEU A 85 -3.78 3.60 -7.35
C LEU A 85 -2.91 2.40 -6.92
N MET A 86 -3.14 1.85 -5.73
CA MET A 86 -2.44 0.67 -5.24
C MET A 86 -2.69 -0.54 -6.14
N ILE A 87 -3.96 -0.85 -6.46
CA ILE A 87 -4.32 -1.95 -7.37
C ILE A 87 -3.62 -1.78 -8.71
N PHE A 88 -3.65 -0.57 -9.28
CA PHE A 88 -3.02 -0.32 -10.57
C PHE A 88 -1.52 -0.59 -10.51
N LEU A 89 -0.81 -0.04 -9.52
CA LEU A 89 0.63 -0.27 -9.35
C LEU A 89 0.97 -1.74 -9.09
N ASP A 90 0.16 -2.46 -8.30
CA ASP A 90 0.37 -3.88 -8.04
C ASP A 90 0.04 -4.77 -9.24
N MET A 91 -0.89 -4.38 -10.12
CA MET A 91 -1.10 -5.04 -11.41
C MET A 91 0.11 -4.88 -12.33
N PHE A 92 0.72 -3.69 -12.39
CA PHE A 92 1.96 -3.49 -13.13
C PHE A 92 3.12 -4.28 -12.53
N LEU A 93 3.25 -4.28 -11.19
CA LEU A 93 4.27 -5.05 -10.49
C LEU A 93 4.13 -6.55 -10.78
N TYR A 94 2.91 -7.06 -10.72
CA TYR A 94 2.58 -8.45 -11.05
C TYR A 94 2.89 -8.77 -12.51
N GLY A 95 2.48 -7.93 -13.46
CA GLY A 95 2.77 -8.15 -14.88
C GLY A 95 4.27 -8.10 -15.19
N TYR A 96 5.00 -7.17 -14.56
CA TYR A 96 6.45 -7.02 -14.75
C TYR A 96 7.24 -8.18 -14.14
N SER A 97 6.64 -8.90 -13.18
CA SER A 97 7.27 -10.07 -12.56
C SER A 97 7.51 -11.23 -13.53
N PHE A 98 6.81 -11.29 -14.68
CA PHE A 98 6.95 -12.37 -15.66
C PHE A 98 8.05 -12.13 -16.71
N ASN A 99 8.58 -10.90 -16.82
CA ASN A 99 9.54 -10.55 -17.85
C ASN A 99 10.88 -10.14 -17.24
N VAL A 100 11.94 -10.88 -17.58
CA VAL A 100 13.30 -10.68 -17.04
C VAL A 100 13.86 -9.27 -17.25
N PHE A 101 13.50 -8.60 -18.36
CA PHE A 101 13.89 -7.22 -18.59
C PHE A 101 13.18 -6.27 -17.61
N PHE A 102 11.87 -6.45 -17.43
CA PHE A 102 11.08 -5.59 -16.54
C PHE A 102 11.31 -5.88 -15.05
N GLN A 103 11.72 -7.10 -14.67
CA GLN A 103 12.13 -7.45 -13.31
C GLN A 103 13.29 -6.57 -12.79
N LYS A 104 14.12 -6.00 -13.67
CA LYS A 104 15.24 -5.12 -13.27
C LYS A 104 14.78 -3.72 -12.85
N VAL A 105 13.65 -3.26 -13.38
CA VAL A 105 13.13 -1.90 -13.18
C VAL A 105 11.86 -1.87 -12.34
N ASN A 106 11.30 -3.03 -11.98
CA ASN A 106 10.11 -3.13 -11.15
C ASN A 106 10.33 -2.65 -9.71
N LEU A 107 11.58 -2.41 -9.26
CA LEU A 107 11.89 -1.84 -7.95
C LEU A 107 11.18 -0.50 -7.73
N ILE A 108 11.10 0.34 -8.76
CA ILE A 108 10.44 1.65 -8.68
C ILE A 108 8.94 1.44 -8.47
N ILE A 109 8.33 0.52 -9.21
CA ILE A 109 6.91 0.19 -9.07
C ILE A 109 6.62 -0.46 -7.71
N TYR A 110 7.52 -1.31 -7.23
CA TYR A 110 7.47 -1.92 -5.90
C TYR A 110 7.52 -0.86 -4.80
N ALA A 111 8.50 0.04 -4.85
CA ALA A 111 8.67 1.16 -3.92
C ALA A 111 7.45 2.09 -3.92
N GLY A 112 6.93 2.44 -5.10
CA GLY A 112 5.74 3.26 -5.25
C GLY A 112 4.49 2.57 -4.71
N SER A 113 4.27 1.31 -5.07
CA SER A 113 3.12 0.53 -4.59
C SER A 113 3.12 0.39 -3.06
N THR A 114 4.27 0.05 -2.48
CA THR A 114 4.39 -0.09 -1.02
C THR A 114 4.15 1.24 -0.31
N LEU A 115 4.60 2.38 -0.88
CA LEU A 115 4.28 3.70 -0.34
C LEU A 115 2.77 3.95 -0.31
N VAL A 116 2.12 3.72 -1.44
CA VAL A 116 0.67 3.92 -1.57
C VAL A 116 -0.07 3.02 -0.59
N PHE A 117 0.37 1.78 -0.41
CA PHE A 117 -0.19 0.85 0.58
C PHE A 117 -0.04 1.34 2.03
N ILE A 118 1.11 1.90 2.39
CA ILE A 118 1.30 2.47 3.74
C ILE A 118 0.41 3.70 3.93
N ILE A 119 0.36 4.61 2.94
CA ILE A 119 -0.51 5.80 2.99
C ILE A 119 -1.99 5.39 3.09
N LEU A 120 -2.40 4.37 2.33
CA LEU A 120 -3.74 3.79 2.40
C LEU A 120 -4.03 3.26 3.80
N THR A 121 -3.12 2.48 4.38
CA THR A 121 -3.24 1.93 5.73
C THR A 121 -3.39 3.04 6.78
N VAL A 122 -2.56 4.08 6.72
CA VAL A 122 -2.66 5.24 7.61
C VAL A 122 -3.98 5.98 7.45
N ALA A 123 -4.46 6.16 6.22
CA ALA A 123 -5.74 6.82 5.95
C ALA A 123 -6.93 6.02 6.49
N VAL A 124 -6.91 4.70 6.35
CA VAL A 124 -7.91 3.78 6.92
C VAL A 124 -7.89 3.87 8.45
N LEU A 125 -6.72 3.78 9.09
CA LEU A 125 -6.59 3.88 10.54
C LEU A 125 -7.09 5.23 11.09
N LYS A 126 -6.81 6.33 10.39
CA LYS A 126 -7.33 7.66 10.76
C LYS A 126 -8.85 7.70 10.70
N LEU A 127 -9.46 7.13 9.66
CA LEU A 127 -10.92 7.06 9.54
C LEU A 127 -11.54 6.23 10.66
N ILE A 128 -10.94 5.08 11.01
CA ILE A 128 -11.38 4.25 12.13
C ILE A 128 -11.26 5.01 13.44
N ARG A 129 -10.13 5.69 13.69
CA ARG A 129 -9.91 6.49 14.91
C ARG A 129 -10.99 7.56 15.09
N MET A 130 -11.34 8.26 14.01
CA MET A 130 -12.43 9.25 14.01
C MET A 130 -13.79 8.63 14.36
N MET A 131 -14.05 7.37 13.98
CA MET A 131 -15.30 6.70 14.32
C MET A 131 -15.37 6.20 15.76
N ILE A 132 -14.23 5.77 16.31
CA ILE A 132 -14.16 5.28 17.69
C ILE A 132 -14.03 6.46 18.68
N ASN A 133 -13.95 7.70 18.18
CA ASN A 133 -13.85 8.92 18.97
C ASN A 133 -12.66 8.91 19.95
N ILE A 134 -11.54 8.32 19.53
CA ILE A 134 -10.29 8.35 20.28
C ILE A 134 -9.57 9.66 19.91
N GLU A 135 -9.79 10.71 20.70
CA GLU A 135 -9.09 12.01 20.60
C GLU A 135 -7.76 11.97 21.37
N GLU A 136 -6.72 12.63 20.85
CA GLU A 136 -5.47 13.00 21.55
C GLU A 136 -5.58 14.43 22.07
#